data_AF-A0A918JYT2-F1
#
_entry.id   AF-A0A918JYT2-F1
#
_cell.length_a   1.000
_cell.length_b   1.000
_cell.length_c   1.000
_cell.angle_alpha   90.00
_cell.angle_beta   90.00
_cell.angle_gamma   90.00
#
_symmetry.space_group_name_H-M   'P 1'
#
loop_
_entity.id
_entity.type
_entity.pdbx_description
1 polymer ?
#
loop_
_entity_poly.entity_id
_entity_poly.type
_entity_poly.pdbx_seq_one_letter_code
_entity_poly.pdbx_strand_id
1 'polypeptide(L)' 'MNYEKTKKIIRVLFIIVGGTAIISETFFEDKNYYIQSIGIVLLMMGLFMVTTTVKSKKNIESDPSLEEEE' A
#
# COMPACT_ATOMS: atom_id res chain seq x y z
N MET A 1 12.70 -0.57 -19.05
CA MET A 1 12.32 -0.92 -17.66
C MET A 1 10.80 -0.92 -17.59
N ASN A 2 10.16 -2.03 -17.18
CA ASN A 2 8.71 -2.18 -17.26
C ASN A 2 8.02 -1.35 -16.15
N TYR A 3 7.52 -0.17 -16.50
CA TYR A 3 6.98 0.83 -15.57
C TYR A 3 5.90 0.28 -14.61
N GLU A 4 5.04 -0.60 -15.11
CA GLU A 4 4.00 -1.28 -14.32
C GLU A 4 4.57 -2.20 -13.24
N LYS A 5 5.67 -2.90 -13.54
CA LYS A 5 6.35 -3.78 -12.57
C LYS A 5 7.04 -2.95 -11.50
N THR A 6 7.68 -1.85 -11.88
CA THR A 6 8.34 -0.91 -10.96
C THR A 6 7.35 -0.26 -9.99
N LYS A 7 6.18 0.18 -10.47
CA LYS A 7 5.11 0.70 -9.59
C LYS A 7 4.64 -0.32 -8.55
N LYS A 8 4.48 -1.58 -8.95
CA LYS A 8 4.08 -2.65 -8.02
C LYS A 8 5.14 -2.88 -6.95
N ILE A 9 6.41 -2.90 -7.32
CA ILE A 9 7.55 -3.08 -6.40
C ILE A 9 7.61 -1.94 -5.39
N ILE A 10 7.51 -0.68 -5.85
CA ILE A 10 7.56 0.51 -4.97
C ILE A 10 6.46 0.45 -3.90
N ARG A 11 5.24 0.05 -4.26
CA ARG A 11 4.12 -0.05 -3.32
C ARG A 11 4.36 -1.10 -2.23
N VAL A 12 4.89 -2.25 -2.61
CA VAL A 12 5.27 -3.31 -1.65
C VAL A 12 6.40 -2.85 -0.75
N LEU A 13 7.36 -2.09 -1.30
CA LEU A 13 8.47 -1.51 -0.55
C LEU A 13 7.99 -0.56 0.56
N PHE A 14 6.99 0.29 0.28
CA PHE A 14 6.39 1.17 1.29
C PHE A 14 5.77 0.41 2.46
N ILE A 15 5.11 -0.73 2.19
CA ILE A 15 4.51 -1.57 3.24
C ILE A 15 5.60 -2.25 4.08
N ILE A 16 6.63 -2.79 3.43
CA ILE A 16 7.75 -3.44 4.12
C ILE A 16 8.48 -2.43 5.02
N VAL A 17 8.85 -1.27 4.49
CA VAL A 17 9.56 -0.23 5.25
C VAL A 17 8.71 0.30 6.41
N GLY A 18 7.42 0.58 6.19
CA GLY A 18 6.52 1.02 7.26
C GLY A 18 6.34 -0.03 8.36
N GLY A 19 6.20 -1.30 7.98
CA GLY A 19 6.12 -2.43 8.92
C GLY A 19 7.39 -2.59 9.75
N THR A 20 8.56 -2.57 9.09
CA THR A 20 9.85 -2.68 9.77
C THR A 20 10.10 -1.50 10.72
N ALA A 21 9.69 -0.28 10.38
CA ALA A 21 9.82 0.89 11.25
C ALA A 21 8.99 0.80 12.55
N ILE A 22 7.77 0.26 12.47
CA ILE A 22 6.94 0.02 13.66
C ILE A 22 7.54 -1.08 14.52
N ILE A 23 7.99 -2.17 13.88
CA ILE A 23 8.60 -3.31 14.56
C ILE A 23 9.89 -2.87 15.26
N SER A 24 10.76 -2.09 14.61
CA SER A 24 12.00 -1.61 15.21
C SER A 24 11.75 -0.80 16.47
N GLU A 25 10.84 0.17 16.45
CA GLU A 25 10.51 0.96 17.64
C GLU A 25 9.85 0.14 18.76
N THR A 26 9.19 -0.97 18.42
CA THR A 26 8.61 -1.87 19.43
C THR A 26 9.68 -2.63 20.22
N PHE A 27 10.86 -2.86 19.60
CA PHE A 27 11.98 -3.59 20.21
C PHE A 27 12.99 -2.70 20.94
N PHE A 28 13.00 -1.38 20.71
CA PHE A 28 13.86 -0.45 21.44
C PHE A 28 13.22 -0.04 22.78
N GLU A 29 14.03 0.01 23.84
CA GLU A 29 13.60 0.43 25.18
C GLU A 29 13.29 1.94 25.24
N ASP A 30 14.05 2.75 24.50
CA ASP A 30 13.79 4.18 24.29
C ASP A 30 12.76 4.36 23.18
N LYS A 31 11.47 4.25 23.54
CA LYS A 31 10.36 4.36 22.60
C LYS A 31 10.27 5.78 22.03
N ASN A 32 10.61 5.92 20.76
CA ASN A 32 10.46 7.17 20.06
C ASN A 32 9.13 7.19 19.31
N TYR A 33 8.07 7.63 20.01
CA TYR A 33 6.70 7.67 19.49
C TYR A 33 6.55 8.43 18.16
N TYR A 34 7.47 9.36 17.85
CA TYR A 34 7.54 10.03 16.56
C TYR A 34 7.86 9.07 15.42
N ILE A 35 8.86 8.21 15.59
CA ILE A 35 9.29 7.22 14.58
C ILE A 35 8.20 6.17 14.40
N GLN A 36 7.57 5.74 15.50
CA GLN A 36 6.44 4.82 15.45
C GLN A 36 5.25 5.42 14.68
N SER A 37 4.92 6.68 14.93
CA SER A 37 3.82 7.39 14.24
C SER A 37 4.10 7.57 12.75
N ILE A 38 5.34 7.91 12.39
CA ILE A 38 5.78 8.00 10.99
C ILE A 38 5.68 6.63 10.30
N GLY A 39 6.06 5.56 11.00
CA GLY A 39 5.92 4.18 10.53
C GLY A 39 4.47 3.81 10.21
N ILE A 40 3.52 4.17 11.09
CA ILE A 40 2.08 3.94 10.88
C ILE A 40 1.55 4.71 9.66
N VAL A 41 1.92 5.99 9.52
CA VAL A 41 1.50 6.81 8.37
C VAL A 41 2.03 6.22 7.05
N LEU A 42 3.30 5.82 7.01
CA LEU A 42 3.90 5.17 5.84
C LEU A 42 3.22 3.83 5.49
N LEU A 43 2.90 3.03 6.51
CA LEU A 43 2.25 1.74 6.34
C LEU A 43 0.82 1.91 5.80
N MET A 44 0.04 2.84 6.36
CA MET A 44 -1.30 3.17 5.88
C MET A 44 -1.28 3.74 4.46
N MET A 45 -0.29 4.58 4.13
CA MET A 45 -0.12 5.11 2.78
C MET A 45 0.22 4.00 1.76
N GLY A 46 1.12 3.08 2.13
CA GLY A 46 1.46 1.90 1.34
C GLY A 46 0.25 0.99 1.10
N LEU A 47 -0.51 0.71 2.17
CA LEU A 47 -1.74 -0.09 2.10
C LEU A 47 -2.80 0.58 1.23
N PHE A 48 -2.99 1.89 1.38
CA PHE A 48 -3.92 2.67 0.55
C PHE A 48 -3.54 2.60 -0.93
N MET A 49 -2.26 2.77 -1.28
CA MET A 49 -1.80 2.67 -2.67
C MET A 49 -2.00 1.26 -3.27
N VAL A 50 -1.75 0.20 -2.49
CA VAL A 50 -2.02 -1.17 -2.96
C VAL A 50 -3.52 -1.38 -3.16
N THR A 51 -4.34 -0.99 -2.18
CA THR A 51 -5.79 -1.21 -2.19
C THR A 51 -6.50 -0.43 -3.30
N THR A 52 -6.13 0.85 -3.51
CA THR A 52 -6.67 1.67 -4.61
C THR A 52 -6.26 1.17 -5.98
N THR A 53 -5.06 0.60 -6.11
CA THR A 53 -4.62 -0.05 -7.35
C THR A 53 -5.46 -1.27 -7.68
N VAL A 54 -5.76 -2.11 -6.68
CA VAL A 54 -6.61 -3.29 -6.88
C VAL A 54 -8.01 -2.87 -7.35
N LYS A 55 -8.57 -1.80 -6.80
CA LYS A 55 -9.85 -1.24 -7.27
C LYS A 55 -9.77 -0.67 -8.69
N SER A 56 -8.71 0.08 -9.01
CA SER A 56 -8.52 0.66 -10.35
C SER A 56 -8.32 -0.40 -11.44
N LYS A 57 -7.66 -1.52 -11.12
CA LYS A 57 -7.46 -2.63 -12.06
C LYS A 57 -8.75 -3.43 -12.33
N LYS A 58 -9.67 -3.48 -11.36
CA LYS A 58 -11.00 -4.10 -11.53
C LYS A 58 -11.90 -3.30 -12.47
N ASN A 59 -11.71 -1.98 -12.57
CA ASN A 59 -12.58 -1.11 -13.38
C ASN A 59 -12.24 -1.10 -14.89
N ILE A 60 -11.12 -1.72 -15.30
CA ILE A 60 -10.69 -1.76 -16.70
C ILE A 60 -11.00 -3.13 -17.36
N GLU A 61 -11.34 -4.15 -16.56
CA GLU A 61 -11.64 -5.50 -17.05
C GLU A 61 -13.16 -5.81 -17.05
N SER A 62 -13.99 -4.81 -16.77
CA SER A 62 -15.45 -4.92 -16.76
C SER A 62 -16.09 -3.97 -17.77
N ASP A 63 -15.84 -4.20 -19.06
CA ASP A 63 -16.82 -3.93 -20.11
C ASP A 63 -16.42 -4.74 -21.35
N PRO A 64 -17.21 -5.78 -21.69
CA PRO A 64 -18.20 -5.56 -22.74
C PRO A 64 -19.54 -6.27 -22.47
N SER A 65 -20.65 -5.60 -22.81
CA SER A 65 -21.97 -6.18 -23.11
C SER A 65 -22.78 -6.85 -21.99
N LEU A 66 -23.35 -6.05 -21.07
CA LEU A 66 -24.63 -6.31 -20.36
C LEU A 66 -25.21 -4.92 -20.04
N GLU A 67 -25.97 -4.23 -20.90
CA GLU A 67 -27.27 -4.61 -21.45
C GLU A 67 -28.19 -5.32 -20.43
N GLU A 68 -29.27 -4.59 -20.10
CA GLU A 68 -30.52 -5.00 -19.45
C GLU A 68 -30.63 -4.97 -17.91
N GLU A 69 -31.31 -3.91 -17.46
CA GLU A 69 -32.40 -3.89 -16.46
C GLU A 69 -32.22 -4.64 -15.13
N GLU A 70 -32.10 -3.87 -14.03
CA GLU A 70 -33.14 -3.69 -12.99
C GLU A 70 -32.69 -2.70 -11.90
#